data_AF-A0AAV7IDE4-F1
#
_entry.id   AF-A0AAV7IDE4-F1
#
_cell.length_a   1.000
_cell.length_b   1.000
_cell.length_c   1.000
_cell.angle_alpha   90.00
_cell.angle_beta   90.00
_cell.angle_gamma   90.00
#
_symmetry.space_group_name_H-M   'P 1'
#
loop_
_entity.id
_entity.type
_entity.pdbx_description
1 polymer ?
#
loop_
_entity_poly.entity_id
_entity_poly.type
_entity_poly.pdbx_seq_one_letter_code
_entity_poly.pdbx_strand_id
1 'polypeptide(L)'
;MSGKELTNFITFEEIFNGDVWILRCMGLSYFNRVFSNKKETEKWWEKIIPLCGILTMSLLISMEIIRALRVIVVDIPDATEILTAMLSGMLCTFKAIRCWTHRKELFEFLRKLKILWETANLNNFVTDSILDTVLFARSLRNYLTYTCIALAVSYGFPAYIVLGSHLIFYRDQYFFNLSIIIYPVDYPFVINSYGVYFMCLLFEQVAELLAIVFWLCGDALFIQLTTHVYVQCMILVNRLHDINKTKIASSEENNKELADIIFRHHQLYLYVVDIAAGSKNFSVLSHFS
;
A
#
# COMPACT_ATOMS: atom_id res chain seq x y z
N MET A 1 36.57 -6.24 23.85
CA MET A 1 35.63 -5.98 22.75
C MET A 1 34.55 -7.03 22.81
N SER A 2 33.39 -6.65 23.36
CA SER A 2 32.28 -7.58 23.64
C SER A 2 31.35 -7.66 22.44
N GLY A 3 30.82 -8.84 22.13
CA GLY A 3 29.96 -9.15 20.97
C GLY A 3 28.59 -8.47 20.92
N LYS A 4 28.46 -7.22 21.40
CA LYS A 4 27.28 -6.35 21.28
C LYS A 4 27.42 -5.25 20.21
N GLU A 5 28.57 -5.13 19.54
CA GLU A 5 28.84 -4.06 18.55
C GLU A 5 28.37 -4.38 17.12
N LEU A 6 27.53 -5.40 16.93
CA LEU A 6 26.89 -5.71 15.65
C LEU A 6 25.40 -5.98 15.82
N THR A 7 24.69 -5.12 16.57
CA THR A 7 23.28 -4.91 16.24
C THR A 7 23.27 -4.37 14.81
N ASN A 8 23.02 -5.27 13.85
CA ASN A 8 22.98 -4.96 12.43
C ASN A 8 22.18 -3.67 12.24
N PHE A 9 22.83 -2.67 11.65
CA PHE A 9 22.26 -1.37 11.36
C PHE A 9 21.11 -1.56 10.36
N ILE A 10 19.89 -1.81 10.84
CA ILE A 10 18.74 -2.02 9.95
C ILE A 10 18.45 -0.70 9.25
N THR A 11 18.67 -0.71 7.94
CA THR A 11 18.46 0.48 7.12
C THR A 11 16.97 0.75 6.93
N PHE A 12 16.60 2.01 6.72
CA PHE A 12 15.21 2.37 6.40
C PHE A 12 14.72 1.65 5.14
N GLU A 13 15.63 1.42 4.18
CA GLU A 13 15.36 0.68 2.96
C GLU A 13 14.95 -0.77 3.25
N GLU A 14 15.67 -1.49 4.11
CA GLU A 14 15.31 -2.87 4.50
C GLU A 14 13.91 -2.99 5.14
N ILE A 15 13.43 -1.91 5.75
CA ILE A 15 12.11 -1.89 6.38
C ILE A 15 11.02 -1.65 5.32
N PHE A 16 11.20 -0.63 4.46
CA PHE A 16 10.19 -0.16 3.50
C PHE A 16 10.30 -0.74 2.09
N ASN A 17 11.32 -1.54 1.77
CA ASN A 17 11.52 -2.04 0.40
C ASN A 17 10.30 -2.80 -0.14
N GLY A 18 9.60 -3.56 0.72
CA GLY A 18 8.35 -4.23 0.35
C GLY A 18 7.25 -3.26 -0.08
N ASP A 19 7.05 -2.18 0.68
CA ASP A 19 6.04 -1.16 0.38
C ASP A 19 6.38 -0.36 -0.87
N VAL A 20 7.66 -0.02 -1.05
CA VAL A 20 8.14 0.63 -2.28
C VAL A 20 7.96 -0.29 -3.48
N TRP A 21 8.17 -1.59 -3.33
CA TRP A 21 7.90 -2.56 -4.40
C TRP A 21 6.41 -2.60 -4.76
N ILE A 22 5.50 -2.62 -3.78
CA ILE A 22 4.04 -2.56 -4.02
C ILE A 22 3.65 -1.26 -4.74
N LEU A 23 4.18 -0.11 -4.31
CA LEU A 23 3.97 1.19 -4.96
C LEU A 23 4.44 1.17 -6.43
N ARG A 24 5.57 0.52 -6.72
CA ARG A 24 6.07 0.36 -8.08
C ARG A 24 5.15 -0.50 -8.94
N CYS A 25 4.56 -1.55 -8.38
CA CYS A 25 3.55 -2.35 -9.07
C CYS A 25 2.29 -1.54 -9.41
N MET A 26 1.96 -0.51 -8.62
CA MET A 26 0.88 0.45 -8.93
C MET A 26 1.25 1.42 -10.07
N GLY A 27 2.47 1.38 -10.58
CA GLY A 27 2.97 2.30 -11.61
C GLY A 27 3.78 3.48 -11.07
N LEU A 28 4.00 3.58 -9.76
CA LEU A 28 4.83 4.62 -9.12
C LEU A 28 6.32 4.27 -9.15
N SER A 29 6.86 4.06 -10.36
CA SER A 29 8.20 3.50 -10.56
C SER A 29 9.33 4.35 -9.95
N TYR A 30 9.14 5.68 -9.88
CA TYR A 30 10.11 6.62 -9.34
C TYR A 30 10.34 6.50 -7.82
N PHE A 31 9.48 5.79 -7.07
CA PHE A 31 9.64 5.62 -5.62
C PHE A 31 10.92 4.90 -5.21
N ASN A 32 11.57 4.15 -6.11
CA ASN A 32 12.89 3.59 -5.84
C ASN A 32 13.95 4.67 -5.51
N ARG A 33 13.68 5.93 -5.91
CA ARG A 33 14.57 7.07 -5.64
C ARG A 33 14.44 7.63 -4.23
N VAL A 34 13.41 7.26 -3.47
CA VAL A 34 13.28 7.62 -2.04
C VAL A 34 14.57 7.25 -1.30
N PHE A 35 15.14 6.09 -1.61
CA PHE A 35 16.37 5.61 -0.99
C PHE A 35 17.63 6.27 -1.55
N SER A 36 17.64 6.72 -2.81
CA SER A 36 18.82 7.28 -3.47
C SER A 36 19.07 8.78 -3.25
N ASN A 37 18.25 9.51 -2.48
CA ASN A 37 18.30 10.98 -2.31
C ASN A 37 18.29 11.81 -3.61
N LYS A 38 18.00 11.18 -4.76
CA LYS A 38 17.94 11.82 -6.08
C LYS A 38 16.65 12.65 -6.19
N LYS A 39 16.69 13.72 -6.99
CA LYS A 39 15.49 14.52 -7.30
C LYS A 39 14.42 13.67 -7.99
N GLU A 40 13.17 14.01 -7.71
CA GLU A 40 12.00 13.48 -8.40
C GLU A 40 12.10 13.82 -9.89
N THR A 41 12.13 12.81 -10.76
CA THR A 41 11.85 13.02 -12.19
C THR A 41 10.84 11.96 -12.62
N GLU A 42 9.58 12.38 -12.70
CA GLU A 42 8.48 11.57 -13.22
C GLU A 42 8.71 11.33 -14.72
N LYS A 43 8.54 10.09 -15.17
CA LYS A 43 8.50 9.79 -16.60
C LYS A 43 7.04 9.76 -17.06
N TRP A 44 6.77 10.23 -18.28
CA TRP A 44 5.39 10.31 -18.80
C TRP A 44 4.65 8.95 -18.80
N TRP A 45 5.36 7.85 -19.04
CA TRP A 45 4.79 6.50 -19.05
C TRP A 45 4.36 6.01 -17.66
N GLU A 46 4.90 6.57 -16.57
CA GLU A 46 4.47 6.25 -15.20
C GLU A 46 3.03 6.71 -14.93
N LYS A 47 2.50 7.62 -15.75
CA LYS A 47 1.10 8.06 -15.68
C LYS A 47 0.13 7.12 -16.38
N ILE A 48 0.63 6.34 -17.34
CA ILE A 48 -0.21 5.45 -18.17
C ILE A 48 -0.63 4.22 -17.37
N ILE A 49 0.30 3.58 -16.66
CA ILE A 49 0.04 2.37 -15.89
C ILE A 49 -1.13 2.54 -14.88
N PRO A 50 -1.11 3.55 -13.97
CA PRO A 50 -2.20 3.73 -13.01
C PRO A 50 -3.49 4.19 -13.68
N LEU A 51 -3.42 4.97 -14.76
CA LEU A 51 -4.61 5.35 -15.53
C LEU A 51 -5.27 4.13 -16.17
N CYS A 52 -4.49 3.25 -16.81
CA CYS A 52 -4.97 1.99 -17.34
C CYS A 52 -5.55 1.10 -16.24
N GLY A 53 -4.89 1.01 -15.09
CA GLY A 53 -5.39 0.23 -13.97
C GLY A 53 -6.72 0.74 -13.41
N ILE A 54 -6.86 2.05 -13.21
CA ILE A 54 -8.12 2.69 -12.79
C ILE A 54 -9.22 2.48 -13.83
N LEU A 55 -8.90 2.62 -15.11
CA LEU A 55 -9.86 2.39 -16.20
C LEU A 55 -10.34 0.93 -16.24
N THR A 56 -9.43 -0.04 -16.10
CA THR A 56 -9.75 -1.47 -16.04
C THR A 56 -10.71 -1.77 -14.89
N MET A 57 -10.40 -1.29 -13.68
CA MET A 57 -11.27 -1.49 -12.52
C MET A 57 -12.63 -0.80 -12.69
N SER A 58 -12.65 0.41 -13.27
CA SER A 58 -13.90 1.14 -13.50
C SER A 58 -14.80 0.44 -14.51
N LEU A 59 -14.20 -0.17 -15.54
CA LEU A 59 -14.93 -0.99 -16.51
C LEU A 59 -15.52 -2.24 -15.84
N LEU A 60 -14.74 -2.95 -15.03
CA LEU A 60 -15.22 -4.13 -14.29
C LEU A 60 -16.40 -3.76 -13.37
N ILE A 61 -16.27 -2.70 -12.56
CA ILE A 61 -17.34 -2.20 -11.69
C ILE A 61 -18.59 -1.84 -12.48
N SER A 62 -18.44 -1.26 -13.69
CA SER A 62 -19.61 -0.95 -14.53
C SER A 62 -20.36 -2.21 -14.99
N MET A 63 -19.64 -3.31 -15.27
CA MET A 63 -20.24 -4.60 -15.63
C MET A 63 -20.91 -5.25 -14.42
N GLU A 64 -20.30 -5.16 -13.24
CA GLU A 64 -20.88 -5.61 -11.97
C GLU A 64 -22.18 -4.87 -11.65
N ILE A 65 -22.22 -3.54 -11.83
CA ILE A 65 -23.45 -2.75 -11.64
C ILE A 65 -24.57 -3.24 -12.56
N ILE A 66 -24.28 -3.46 -13.84
CA ILE A 66 -25.27 -3.92 -14.81
C ILE A 66 -25.83 -5.30 -14.39
N ARG A 67 -24.98 -6.23 -13.96
CA ARG A 67 -25.42 -7.54 -13.48
C ARG A 67 -26.20 -7.45 -12.18
N ALA A 68 -25.72 -6.68 -11.20
CA ALA A 68 -26.39 -6.48 -9.92
C ALA A 68 -27.82 -5.98 -10.11
N LEU A 69 -28.03 -5.01 -11.00
CA LEU A 69 -29.37 -4.48 -11.31
C LEU A 69 -30.32 -5.54 -11.90
N ARG A 70 -29.79 -6.54 -12.63
CA ARG A 70 -30.61 -7.64 -13.17
C ARG A 70 -30.94 -8.69 -12.12
N VAL A 71 -29.97 -9.01 -11.26
CA VAL A 71 -30.04 -10.15 -10.34
C VAL A 71 -30.72 -9.81 -9.02
N ILE A 72 -30.70 -8.54 -8.57
CA ILE A 72 -31.20 -8.13 -7.24
C ILE A 72 -32.66 -8.50 -6.96
N VAL A 73 -33.49 -8.65 -7.99
CA VAL A 73 -34.90 -9.04 -7.86
C VAL A 73 -35.10 -10.56 -7.96
N VAL A 74 -34.11 -11.29 -8.49
CA VAL A 74 -34.21 -12.71 -8.83
C VAL A 74 -33.53 -13.59 -7.78
N ASP A 75 -32.31 -13.25 -7.38
CA ASP A 75 -31.46 -14.08 -6.52
C ASP A 75 -30.68 -13.20 -5.52
N ILE A 76 -31.17 -13.15 -4.27
CA ILE A 76 -30.59 -12.33 -3.21
C ILE A 76 -29.15 -12.79 -2.85
N PRO A 77 -28.87 -14.10 -2.70
CA PRO A 77 -27.49 -14.59 -2.56
C PRO A 77 -26.51 -14.10 -3.63
N ASP A 78 -26.80 -14.31 -4.93
CA ASP A 78 -25.89 -13.88 -6.02
C ASP A 78 -25.76 -12.34 -6.04
N ALA A 79 -26.86 -11.61 -5.81
CA ALA A 79 -26.81 -10.15 -5.69
C ALA A 79 -25.92 -9.68 -4.53
N THR A 80 -25.90 -10.39 -3.40
CA THR A 80 -25.06 -10.05 -2.24
C THR A 80 -23.58 -10.25 -2.55
N GLU A 81 -23.24 -11.32 -3.28
CA GLU A 81 -21.87 -11.56 -3.74
C GLU A 81 -21.39 -10.45 -4.69
N ILE A 82 -22.19 -10.13 -5.71
CA ILE A 82 -21.88 -9.07 -6.68
C ILE A 82 -21.72 -7.72 -5.99
N LEU A 83 -22.61 -7.37 -5.06
CA LEU A 83 -22.53 -6.11 -4.32
C LEU A 83 -21.26 -6.04 -3.46
N THR A 84 -20.84 -7.17 -2.87
CA THR A 84 -19.61 -7.25 -2.07
C THR A 84 -18.38 -7.05 -2.96
N ALA A 85 -18.33 -7.71 -4.11
CA ALA A 85 -17.26 -7.53 -5.11
C ALA A 85 -17.20 -6.07 -5.59
N MET A 86 -18.34 -5.48 -5.92
CA MET A 86 -18.47 -4.10 -6.36
C MET A 86 -17.99 -3.10 -5.31
N LEU A 87 -18.43 -3.24 -4.05
CA LEU A 87 -17.97 -2.37 -2.96
C LEU A 87 -16.47 -2.49 -2.73
N SER A 88 -15.92 -3.71 -2.78
CA SER A 88 -14.48 -3.95 -2.69
C SER A 88 -13.72 -3.27 -3.85
N GLY A 89 -14.18 -3.45 -5.09
CA GLY A 89 -13.62 -2.82 -6.28
C GLY A 89 -13.64 -1.29 -6.20
N MET A 90 -14.74 -0.70 -5.74
CA MET A 90 -14.86 0.74 -5.52
C MET A 90 -13.87 1.25 -4.48
N LEU A 91 -13.72 0.56 -3.35
CA LEU A 91 -12.76 0.92 -2.30
C LEU A 91 -11.32 0.84 -2.81
N CYS A 92 -10.95 -0.21 -3.54
CA CYS A 92 -9.62 -0.36 -4.14
C CYS A 92 -9.34 0.76 -5.15
N THR A 93 -10.30 1.06 -6.03
CA THR A 93 -10.18 2.13 -7.02
C THR A 93 -10.02 3.50 -6.34
N PHE A 94 -10.80 3.77 -5.29
CA PHE A 94 -10.69 5.00 -4.52
C PHE A 94 -9.33 5.15 -3.84
N LYS A 95 -8.80 4.07 -3.24
CA LYS A 95 -7.45 4.04 -2.66
C LYS A 95 -6.39 4.33 -3.71
N ALA A 96 -6.48 3.71 -4.89
CA ALA A 96 -5.56 3.95 -6.00
C ALA A 96 -5.59 5.40 -6.48
N ILE A 97 -6.79 5.98 -6.66
CA ILE A 97 -6.96 7.40 -7.04
C ILE A 97 -6.34 8.31 -5.98
N ARG A 98 -6.60 8.06 -4.69
CA ARG A 98 -6.01 8.87 -3.60
C ARG A 98 -4.50 8.76 -3.54
N CYS A 99 -3.96 7.54 -3.60
CA CYS A 99 -2.53 7.30 -3.61
C CYS A 99 -1.85 7.96 -4.82
N TRP A 100 -2.50 7.92 -5.99
CA TRP A 100 -2.01 8.58 -7.19
C TRP A 100 -2.05 10.11 -7.10
N THR A 101 -3.13 10.67 -6.56
CA THR A 101 -3.32 12.11 -6.42
C THR A 101 -2.30 12.71 -5.46
N HIS A 102 -2.05 12.04 -4.33
CA HIS A 102 -1.13 12.49 -3.28
C HIS A 102 0.27 11.83 -3.34
N ARG A 103 0.66 11.31 -4.51
CA ARG A 103 1.91 10.56 -4.66
C ARG A 103 3.16 11.38 -4.35
N LYS A 104 3.12 12.70 -4.54
CA LYS A 104 4.27 13.59 -4.31
C LYS A 104 4.45 13.87 -2.83
N GLU A 105 3.34 14.16 -2.15
CA GLU A 105 3.29 14.33 -0.70
C GLU A 105 3.72 13.05 0.00
N LEU A 106 3.26 11.90 -0.49
CA LEU A 106 3.66 10.58 0.02
C LEU A 106 5.17 10.32 -0.18
N PHE A 107 5.72 10.65 -1.36
CA PHE A 107 7.16 10.51 -1.63
C PHE A 107 8.00 11.37 -0.68
N GLU A 108 7.65 12.64 -0.53
CA GLU A 108 8.34 13.56 0.38
C GLU A 108 8.18 13.13 1.85
N PHE A 109 7.02 12.59 2.22
CA PHE A 109 6.81 12.05 3.57
C PHE A 109 7.70 10.85 3.87
N LEU A 110 7.76 9.87 2.96
CA LEU A 110 8.67 8.73 3.11
C LEU A 110 10.13 9.16 3.20
N ARG A 111 10.52 10.16 2.40
CA ARG A 111 11.87 10.74 2.46
C ARG A 111 12.16 11.38 3.81
N LYS A 112 11.21 12.11 4.39
CA LYS A 112 11.34 12.70 5.73
C LYS A 112 11.45 11.63 6.81
N LEU A 113 10.61 10.60 6.76
CA LEU A 113 10.68 9.45 7.68
C LEU A 113 12.03 8.73 7.60
N LYS A 114 12.57 8.57 6.38
CA LYS A 114 13.92 8.03 6.16
C LYS A 114 14.98 8.85 6.91
N ILE A 115 14.98 10.16 6.71
CA ILE A 115 15.96 11.06 7.35
C ILE A 115 15.85 10.99 8.87
N LEU A 116 14.62 10.98 9.41
CA LEU A 116 14.38 10.86 10.85
C LEU A 116 14.90 9.52 11.40
N TRP A 117 14.63 8.42 10.71
CA TRP A 117 15.12 7.09 11.08
C TRP A 117 16.65 7.02 11.06
N GLU A 118 17.29 7.43 9.96
CA GLU A 118 18.74 7.41 9.82
C GLU A 118 19.41 8.29 10.88
N THR A 119 18.85 9.47 11.15
CA THR A 119 19.35 10.36 12.20
C THR A 119 19.20 9.75 13.59
N ALA A 120 18.06 9.12 13.89
CA ALA A 120 17.86 8.45 15.18
C ALA A 120 18.81 7.27 15.36
N ASN A 121 19.04 6.50 14.30
CA ASN A 121 19.93 5.35 14.31
C ASN A 121 21.40 5.77 14.49
N LEU A 122 21.86 6.80 13.76
CA LEU A 122 23.22 7.36 13.90
C LEU A 122 23.51 7.88 15.31
N ASN A 123 22.50 8.42 15.99
CA ASN A 123 22.62 8.91 17.35
C ASN A 123 22.34 7.84 18.42
N ASN A 124 22.20 6.56 18.03
CA ASN A 124 21.89 5.44 18.93
C ASN A 124 20.62 5.63 19.77
N PHE A 125 19.62 6.36 19.26
CA PHE A 125 18.32 6.53 19.92
C PHE A 125 17.37 5.36 19.65
N VAL A 126 17.73 4.46 18.75
CA VAL A 126 16.95 3.27 18.41
C VAL A 126 17.27 2.17 19.42
N THR A 127 16.34 1.91 20.33
CA THR A 127 16.44 0.82 21.31
C THR A 127 15.97 -0.51 20.73
N ASP A 128 16.32 -1.63 21.35
CA ASP A 128 15.85 -2.97 20.96
C ASP A 128 14.31 -3.04 20.91
N SER A 129 13.61 -2.41 21.87
CA SER A 129 12.14 -2.35 21.88
C SER A 129 11.54 -1.58 20.70
N ILE A 130 12.21 -0.52 20.24
CA ILE A 130 11.81 0.21 19.04
C ILE A 130 12.02 -0.68 17.81
N LEU A 131 13.17 -1.35 17.75
CA LEU A 131 13.51 -2.26 16.66
C LEU A 131 12.48 -3.40 16.55
N ASP A 132 12.15 -4.03 17.67
CA ASP A 132 11.14 -5.09 17.74
C ASP A 132 9.77 -4.63 17.23
N THR A 133 9.38 -3.40 17.57
CA THR A 133 8.11 -2.80 17.10
C THR A 133 8.10 -2.64 15.57
N VAL A 134 9.18 -2.13 15.00
CA VAL A 134 9.32 -1.96 13.54
C VAL A 134 9.36 -3.31 12.83
N LEU A 135 10.10 -4.28 13.38
CA LEU A 135 10.19 -5.64 12.85
C LEU A 135 8.84 -6.36 12.91
N PHE A 136 8.08 -6.17 13.99
CA PHE A 136 6.72 -6.68 14.12
C PHE A 136 5.81 -6.11 13.04
N ALA A 137 5.80 -4.79 12.82
CA ALA A 137 4.99 -4.19 11.75
C ALA A 137 5.40 -4.68 10.36
N ARG A 138 6.70 -4.86 10.11
CA ARG A 138 7.22 -5.47 8.87
C ARG A 138 6.70 -6.90 8.69
N SER A 139 6.71 -7.70 9.76
CA SER A 139 6.16 -9.06 9.74
C SER A 139 4.65 -9.06 9.49
N LEU A 140 3.91 -8.15 10.14
CA LEU A 140 2.47 -7.99 9.95
C LEU A 140 2.12 -7.62 8.51
N ARG A 141 2.85 -6.66 7.91
CA ARG A 141 2.72 -6.31 6.50
C ARG A 141 2.91 -7.53 5.60
N ASN A 142 4.00 -8.27 5.79
CA ASN A 142 4.27 -9.48 5.00
C ASN A 142 3.16 -10.51 5.14
N TYR A 143 2.68 -10.76 6.37
CA TYR A 143 1.58 -11.66 6.63
C TYR A 143 0.30 -11.24 5.92
N LEU A 144 -0.06 -9.95 5.96
CA LEU A 144 -1.20 -9.39 5.25
C LEU A 144 -1.04 -9.54 3.73
N THR A 145 0.15 -9.28 3.19
CA THR A 145 0.46 -9.49 1.77
C THR A 145 0.25 -10.94 1.34
N TYR A 146 0.81 -11.91 2.08
CA TYR A 146 0.63 -13.33 1.77
C TYR A 146 -0.83 -13.77 1.89
N THR A 147 -1.53 -13.29 2.92
CA THR A 147 -2.95 -13.59 3.11
C THR A 147 -3.79 -13.05 1.96
N CYS A 148 -3.54 -11.81 1.53
CA CYS A 148 -4.25 -11.19 0.40
C CYS A 148 -4.00 -11.96 -0.92
N ILE A 149 -2.75 -12.34 -1.18
CA ILE A 149 -2.41 -13.17 -2.36
C ILE A 149 -3.10 -14.53 -2.27
N ALA A 150 -3.08 -15.19 -1.12
CA ALA A 150 -3.72 -16.50 -0.94
C ALA A 150 -5.24 -16.42 -1.13
N LEU A 151 -5.88 -15.36 -0.62
CA LEU A 151 -7.32 -15.12 -0.79
C LEU A 151 -7.67 -14.89 -2.26
N ALA A 152 -6.90 -14.08 -2.99
CA ALA A 152 -7.11 -13.86 -4.42
C ALA A 152 -6.93 -15.14 -5.23
N VAL A 153 -5.82 -15.86 -5.03
CA VAL A 153 -5.62 -17.15 -5.69
C VAL A 153 -6.77 -18.10 -5.40
N SER A 154 -7.27 -18.15 -4.16
CA SER A 154 -8.42 -18.97 -3.79
C SER A 154 -9.72 -18.52 -4.44
N TYR A 155 -9.90 -17.21 -4.67
CA TYR A 155 -11.07 -16.63 -5.34
C TYR A 155 -11.09 -16.97 -6.84
N GLY A 156 -9.96 -16.84 -7.54
CA GLY A 156 -9.85 -17.21 -8.95
C GLY A 156 -9.79 -18.72 -9.23
N PHE A 157 -9.36 -19.53 -8.25
CA PHE A 157 -9.12 -20.96 -8.43
C PHE A 157 -10.31 -21.78 -8.99
N PRO A 158 -11.57 -21.57 -8.57
CA PRO A 158 -12.72 -22.33 -9.07
C PRO A 158 -12.86 -22.26 -10.60
N ALA A 159 -12.66 -21.09 -11.23
CA ALA A 159 -12.73 -20.95 -12.68
C ALA A 159 -11.71 -21.84 -13.39
N TYR A 160 -10.49 -21.94 -12.84
CA TYR A 160 -9.43 -22.79 -13.38
C TYR A 160 -9.67 -24.29 -13.14
N ILE A 161 -10.27 -24.68 -12.01
CA ILE A 161 -10.67 -26.07 -11.77
C ILE A 161 -11.71 -26.49 -12.81
N VAL A 162 -12.73 -25.67 -13.05
CA VAL A 162 -13.77 -25.96 -14.04
C VAL A 162 -13.16 -26.08 -15.43
N LEU A 163 -12.33 -25.12 -15.83
CA LEU A 163 -11.63 -25.17 -17.12
C LEU A 163 -10.76 -26.44 -17.27
N GLY A 164 -9.96 -26.75 -16.26
CA GLY A 164 -9.10 -27.94 -16.26
C GLY A 164 -9.90 -29.24 -16.31
N SER A 165 -10.99 -29.32 -15.53
CA SER A 165 -11.88 -30.48 -15.51
C SER A 165 -12.52 -30.73 -16.88
N HIS A 166 -12.90 -29.66 -17.59
CA HIS A 166 -13.46 -29.78 -18.93
C HIS A 166 -12.43 -30.28 -19.93
N LEU A 167 -11.21 -29.72 -19.91
CA LEU A 167 -10.13 -30.12 -20.81
C LEU A 167 -9.70 -31.59 -20.63
N ILE A 168 -9.77 -32.12 -19.41
CA ILE A 168 -9.35 -33.48 -19.08
C ILE A 168 -10.46 -34.51 -19.30
N PHE A 169 -11.66 -34.25 -18.77
CA PHE A 169 -12.71 -35.27 -18.68
C PHE A 169 -13.82 -35.15 -19.72
N TYR A 170 -14.00 -33.96 -20.30
CA TYR A 170 -15.16 -33.66 -21.15
C TYR A 170 -14.77 -33.16 -22.55
N ARG A 171 -13.56 -33.52 -23.00
CA ARG A 171 -13.02 -33.12 -24.32
C ARG A 171 -13.97 -33.43 -25.49
N ASP A 172 -14.74 -34.52 -25.38
CA ASP A 172 -15.65 -34.99 -26.43
C ASP A 172 -17.07 -34.41 -26.29
N GLN A 173 -17.36 -33.64 -25.24
CA GLN A 173 -18.61 -32.90 -25.12
C GLN A 173 -18.52 -31.59 -25.90
N TYR A 174 -19.39 -31.43 -26.89
CA TYR A 174 -19.39 -30.28 -27.81
C TYR A 174 -19.76 -28.94 -27.16
N PHE A 175 -20.26 -28.93 -25.92
CA PHE A 175 -20.80 -27.74 -25.27
C PHE A 175 -20.16 -27.50 -23.89
N PHE A 176 -19.05 -26.77 -23.87
CA PHE A 176 -18.54 -26.17 -22.64
C PHE A 176 -19.44 -24.99 -22.26
N ASN A 177 -19.87 -24.91 -20.99
CA ASN A 177 -20.57 -23.72 -20.51
C ASN A 177 -19.55 -22.59 -20.30
N LEU A 178 -19.40 -21.74 -21.32
CA LEU A 178 -18.51 -20.58 -21.35
C LEU A 178 -18.93 -19.44 -20.40
N SER A 179 -19.96 -19.66 -19.58
CA SER A 179 -20.47 -18.68 -18.60
C SER A 179 -19.75 -18.74 -17.25
N ILE A 180 -18.86 -19.71 -17.01
CA ILE A 180 -18.12 -19.85 -15.75
C ILE A 180 -16.82 -19.04 -15.85
N ILE A 181 -16.78 -17.91 -15.15
CA ILE A 181 -15.69 -16.92 -15.12
C ILE A 181 -15.28 -16.62 -13.67
N ILE A 182 -14.25 -15.80 -13.44
CA ILE A 182 -13.72 -15.49 -12.09
C ILE A 182 -14.66 -14.52 -11.38
N TYR A 183 -15.03 -13.43 -12.04
CA TYR A 183 -15.92 -12.42 -11.46
C TYR A 183 -17.38 -12.68 -11.85
N PRO A 184 -18.35 -12.42 -10.95
CA PRO A 184 -19.76 -12.50 -11.29
C PRO A 184 -20.14 -11.25 -12.12
N VAL A 185 -19.75 -11.21 -13.39
CA VAL A 185 -20.04 -10.10 -14.33
C VAL A 185 -20.80 -10.59 -15.56
N ASP A 186 -21.55 -9.68 -16.18
CA ASP A 186 -22.18 -9.91 -17.48
C ASP A 186 -21.45 -9.07 -18.54
N TYR A 187 -20.84 -9.73 -19.52
CA TYR A 187 -20.25 -9.05 -20.66
C TYR A 187 -21.33 -8.55 -21.63
N PRO A 188 -21.16 -7.37 -22.27
CA PRO A 188 -22.11 -6.84 -23.25
C PRO A 188 -22.04 -7.57 -24.61
N PHE A 189 -21.38 -8.73 -24.67
CA PHE A 189 -21.19 -9.56 -25.85
C PHE A 189 -21.28 -11.03 -25.46
N VAL A 190 -21.59 -11.89 -26.44
CA VAL A 190 -21.71 -13.33 -26.23
C VAL A 190 -20.33 -13.99 -26.28
N ILE A 191 -20.00 -14.79 -25.26
CA ILE A 191 -18.80 -15.61 -25.25
C ILE A 191 -19.07 -16.88 -26.06
N ASN A 192 -18.79 -16.84 -27.37
CA ASN A 192 -19.11 -17.91 -28.31
C ASN A 192 -17.90 -18.72 -28.79
N SER A 193 -16.70 -18.40 -28.31
CA SER A 193 -15.47 -19.09 -28.70
C SER A 193 -14.47 -19.13 -27.55
N TYR A 194 -13.60 -20.14 -27.57
CA TYR A 194 -12.52 -20.28 -26.59
C TYR A 194 -11.60 -19.05 -26.56
N GLY A 195 -11.31 -18.44 -27.72
CA GLY A 195 -10.47 -17.25 -27.79
C GLY A 195 -11.05 -16.07 -27.02
N VAL A 196 -12.34 -15.80 -27.18
CA VAL A 196 -13.04 -14.74 -26.43
C VAL A 196 -13.05 -15.07 -24.94
N TYR A 197 -13.32 -16.32 -24.57
CA TYR A 197 -13.31 -16.76 -23.18
C TYR A 197 -11.94 -16.58 -22.51
N PHE A 198 -10.85 -16.97 -23.17
CA PHE A 198 -9.49 -16.77 -22.66
C PHE A 198 -9.14 -15.28 -22.51
N MET A 199 -9.62 -14.42 -23.40
CA MET A 199 -9.43 -12.97 -23.28
C MET A 199 -10.20 -12.39 -22.08
N CYS A 200 -11.43 -12.84 -21.83
CA CYS A 200 -12.20 -12.47 -20.64
C CYS A 200 -11.50 -12.92 -19.35
N LEU A 201 -11.05 -14.18 -19.27
CA LEU A 201 -10.30 -14.68 -18.11
C LEU A 201 -9.00 -13.90 -17.89
N LEU A 202 -8.25 -13.59 -18.97
CA LEU A 202 -7.03 -12.79 -18.86
C LEU A 202 -7.33 -11.38 -18.36
N PHE A 203 -8.39 -10.74 -18.86
CA PHE A 203 -8.84 -9.43 -18.41
C PHE A 203 -9.20 -9.44 -16.93
N GLU A 204 -9.99 -10.42 -16.49
CA GLU A 204 -10.38 -10.60 -15.09
C GLU A 204 -9.18 -10.86 -14.18
N GLN A 205 -8.22 -11.69 -14.63
CA GLN A 205 -6.99 -11.96 -13.87
C GLN A 205 -6.13 -10.71 -13.70
N VAL A 206 -6.06 -9.87 -14.73
CA VAL A 206 -5.37 -8.57 -14.66
C VAL A 206 -6.10 -7.62 -13.71
N ALA A 207 -7.44 -7.58 -13.76
CA ALA A 207 -8.23 -6.77 -12.84
C ALA A 207 -8.08 -7.22 -11.39
N GLU A 208 -8.08 -8.53 -11.12
CA GLU A 208 -7.83 -9.10 -9.79
C GLU A 208 -6.43 -8.71 -9.28
N LEU A 209 -5.40 -8.86 -10.11
CA LEU A 209 -4.04 -8.47 -9.74
C LEU A 209 -3.95 -6.97 -9.40
N LEU A 210 -4.62 -6.12 -10.19
CA LEU A 210 -4.69 -4.68 -9.93
C LEU A 210 -5.43 -4.38 -8.62
N ALA A 211 -6.54 -5.06 -8.34
CA ALA A 211 -7.28 -4.92 -7.10
C ALA A 211 -6.41 -5.26 -5.88
N ILE A 212 -5.65 -6.35 -5.93
CA ILE A 212 -4.69 -6.74 -4.88
C ILE A 212 -3.64 -5.64 -4.67
N VAL A 213 -3.02 -5.16 -5.76
CA VAL A 213 -1.99 -4.13 -5.70
C VAL A 213 -2.55 -2.84 -5.11
N PHE A 214 -3.73 -2.41 -5.54
CA PHE A 214 -4.40 -1.20 -5.04
C PHE A 214 -4.79 -1.32 -3.57
N TRP A 215 -5.25 -2.51 -3.16
CA TRP A 215 -5.58 -2.79 -1.77
C TRP A 215 -4.35 -2.75 -0.88
N LEU A 216 -3.29 -3.48 -1.24
CA LEU A 216 -2.02 -3.54 -0.50
C LEU A 216 -1.34 -2.18 -0.44
N CYS A 217 -1.36 -1.42 -1.53
CA CYS A 217 -0.78 -0.09 -1.59
C CYS A 217 -1.45 0.89 -0.61
N GLY A 218 -2.74 0.72 -0.34
CA GLY A 218 -3.44 1.51 0.66
C GLY A 218 -3.14 1.04 2.08
N ASP A 219 -3.56 -0.19 2.41
CA ASP A 219 -3.66 -0.63 3.80
C ASP A 219 -2.31 -1.06 4.37
N ALA A 220 -1.50 -1.78 3.59
CA ALA A 220 -0.19 -2.24 4.05
C ALA A 220 0.76 -1.04 4.25
N LEU A 221 0.74 -0.09 3.31
CA LEU A 221 1.49 1.15 3.43
C LEU A 221 1.01 1.99 4.61
N PHE A 222 -0.31 2.09 4.82
CA PHE A 222 -0.86 2.84 5.95
C PHE A 222 -0.39 2.28 7.30
N ILE A 223 -0.41 0.95 7.48
CA ILE A 223 0.09 0.29 8.69
C ILE A 223 1.57 0.60 8.91
N GLN A 224 2.38 0.55 7.86
CA GLN A 224 3.82 0.86 7.95
C GLN A 224 4.07 2.32 8.29
N LEU A 225 3.42 3.26 7.58
CA LEU A 225 3.58 4.69 7.82
C LEU A 225 3.17 5.08 9.24
N THR A 226 1.99 4.62 9.69
CA THR A 226 1.48 4.92 11.03
C THR A 226 2.38 4.33 12.12
N THR A 227 2.87 3.10 11.93
CA THR A 227 3.83 2.50 12.86
C THR A 227 5.12 3.30 12.91
N HIS A 228 5.65 3.74 11.76
CA HIS A 228 6.86 4.53 11.73
C HIS A 228 6.70 5.89 12.40
N VAL A 229 5.57 6.56 12.21
CA VAL A 229 5.25 7.80 12.95
C VAL A 229 5.19 7.53 14.45
N TYR A 230 4.51 6.45 14.86
CA TYR A 230 4.44 6.04 16.26
C TYR A 230 5.83 5.80 16.86
N VAL A 231 6.70 5.10 16.13
CA VAL A 231 8.09 4.85 16.53
C VAL A 231 8.88 6.16 16.66
N GLN A 232 8.70 7.12 15.75
CA GLN A 232 9.34 8.44 15.88
C GLN A 232 8.86 9.16 17.15
N CYS A 233 7.58 9.07 17.49
CA CYS A 233 7.06 9.60 18.76
C CYS A 233 7.69 8.89 19.97
N MET A 234 7.81 7.55 19.95
CA MET A 234 8.46 6.80 21.02
C MET A 234 9.92 7.22 21.23
N ILE A 235 10.68 7.41 20.16
CA ILE A 235 12.06 7.89 20.22
C ILE A 235 12.13 9.23 20.96
N LEU A 236 11.24 10.17 20.62
CA LEU A 236 11.19 11.48 21.28
C LEU A 236 10.82 11.38 22.77
N VAL A 237 9.87 10.50 23.12
CA VAL A 237 9.46 10.26 24.51
C VAL A 237 10.61 9.63 25.32
N ASN A 238 11.33 8.67 24.76
CA ASN A 238 12.47 8.05 25.42
C ASN A 238 13.58 9.06 25.70
N ARG A 239 13.92 9.90 24.72
CA ARG A 239 14.88 11.00 24.90
C ARG A 239 14.47 11.96 26.01
N LEU A 240 13.18 12.32 26.07
CA LEU A 240 12.66 13.19 27.12
C LEU A 240 12.79 12.55 28.51
N HIS A 241 12.52 11.24 28.61
CA HIS A 241 12.71 10.50 29.85
C HIS A 241 14.18 10.44 30.29
N ASP A 242 15.10 10.32 29.34
CA ASP A 242 16.53 10.29 29.63
C ASP A 242 17.02 11.63 30.18
N ILE A 243 16.61 12.77 29.60
CA ILE A 243 16.88 14.12 30.14
C ILE A 243 16.40 14.24 31.59
N ASN A 244 15.20 13.74 31.91
CA ASN A 244 14.66 13.82 33.27
C ASN A 244 15.41 12.92 34.27
N LYS A 245 16.04 11.83 33.80
CA LYS A 245 16.85 10.94 34.65
C LYS A 245 18.26 11.50 34.86
N THR A 246 18.85 12.17 33.87
CA THR A 246 20.22 12.69 33.90
C THR A 246 20.36 14.09 34.51
N LYS A 247 19.60 14.41 35.58
CA LYS A 247 19.60 15.70 36.33
C LYS A 247 20.98 16.28 36.75
N ILE A 248 22.07 15.58 36.47
CA ILE A 248 23.47 15.92 36.74
C ILE A 248 24.12 16.70 35.57
N ALA A 249 23.57 16.64 34.34
CA ALA A 249 24.07 17.42 33.20
C ALA A 249 23.78 18.93 33.37
N SER A 250 24.62 19.78 32.77
CA SER A 250 24.47 21.24 32.86
C SER A 250 23.08 21.67 32.37
N SER A 251 22.43 22.59 33.10
CA SER A 251 21.08 23.10 32.77
C SER A 251 20.97 23.57 31.31
N GLU A 252 22.05 24.08 30.73
CA GLU A 252 22.08 24.58 29.35
C GLU A 252 22.03 23.46 28.29
N GLU A 253 22.70 22.33 28.52
CA GLU A 253 22.71 21.19 27.60
C GLU A 253 21.35 20.50 27.57
N ASN A 254 20.73 20.32 28.74
CA ASN A 254 19.37 19.79 28.87
C ASN A 254 18.34 20.71 28.17
N ASN A 255 18.51 22.03 28.27
CA ASN A 255 17.62 22.97 27.57
C ASN A 255 17.77 22.90 26.05
N LYS A 256 18.99 22.73 25.53
CA LYS A 256 19.23 22.55 24.08
C LYS A 256 18.61 21.24 23.58
N GLU A 257 18.76 20.15 24.32
CA GLU A 257 18.16 18.87 23.94
C GLU A 257 16.63 18.90 23.99
N LEU A 258 16.06 19.52 25.02
CA LEU A 258 14.61 19.72 25.11
C LEU A 258 14.06 20.56 23.95
N ALA A 259 14.77 21.63 23.58
CA ALA A 259 14.41 22.45 22.42
C ALA A 259 14.43 21.64 21.11
N ASP A 260 15.44 20.78 20.90
CA ASP A 260 15.49 19.86 19.75
C ASP A 260 14.31 18.86 19.75
N ILE A 261 13.96 18.27 20.91
CA ILE A 261 12.81 17.37 21.02
C ILE A 261 11.51 18.09 20.65
N ILE A 262 11.28 19.28 21.20
CA ILE A 262 10.08 20.08 20.91
C ILE A 262 10.03 20.41 19.41
N PHE A 263 11.15 20.84 18.84
CA PHE A 263 11.24 21.18 17.43
C PHE A 263 10.92 19.98 16.53
N ARG A 264 11.51 18.80 16.81
CA ARG A 264 11.23 17.57 16.06
C ARG A 264 9.80 17.09 16.21
N HIS A 265 9.23 17.17 17.41
CA HIS A 265 7.83 16.84 17.64
C HIS A 265 6.91 17.75 16.82
N HIS A 266 7.18 19.05 16.81
CA HIS A 266 6.43 20.01 16.01
C HIS A 266 6.57 19.74 14.51
N GLN A 267 7.77 19.42 14.02
CA GLN A 267 7.97 19.02 12.62
C GLN A 267 7.17 17.77 12.26
N LEU A 268 7.21 16.74 13.10
CA LEU A 268 6.44 15.50 12.87
C LEU A 268 4.93 15.79 12.83
N TYR A 269 4.43 16.62 13.75
CA TYR A 269 3.04 17.06 13.78
C TYR A 269 2.65 17.78 12.48
N LEU A 270 3.44 18.76 12.03
CA LEU A 270 3.20 19.47 10.78
C LEU A 270 3.16 18.50 9.59
N TYR A 271 4.07 17.53 9.54
CA TYR A 271 4.09 16.54 8.45
C TYR A 271 2.83 15.67 8.41
N VAL A 272 2.34 15.24 9.57
CA VAL A 272 1.09 14.44 9.65
C VAL A 272 -0.12 15.28 9.25
N VAL A 273 -0.19 16.53 9.71
CA VAL A 273 -1.29 17.45 9.41
C VAL A 273 -1.31 17.86 7.93
N ASP A 274 -0.15 18.16 7.34
CA ASP A 274 -0.06 18.57 5.93
C ASP A 274 -0.55 17.47 4.97
N ILE A 275 -0.31 16.20 5.32
CA ILE A 275 -0.78 15.04 4.57
C ILE A 275 -2.29 14.86 4.76
N ALA A 276 -2.79 15.00 5.99
CA ALA A 276 -4.22 14.89 6.28
C ALA A 276 -5.05 16.02 5.63
N ALA A 277 -4.48 17.22 5.52
CA ALA A 277 -5.16 18.41 5.01
C ALA A 277 -5.08 18.60 3.48
N GLY A 278 -4.27 17.80 2.77
CA GLY A 278 -4.07 17.96 1.32
C GLY A 278 -3.46 19.32 0.97
N SER A 279 -2.20 19.52 1.37
CA SER A 279 -1.30 20.66 1.07
C SER A 279 -1.86 21.80 0.20
N LYS A 280 -2.32 22.88 0.85
CA LYS A 280 -2.44 24.23 0.24
C LYS A 280 -1.42 25.27 0.79
N ASN A 281 -0.61 24.96 1.79
CA ASN A 281 0.01 26.00 2.64
C ASN A 281 1.54 25.94 2.80
N PHE A 282 2.32 25.62 1.76
CA PHE A 282 3.78 25.68 1.86
C PHE A 282 4.42 27.02 1.41
N SER A 283 3.65 28.04 1.07
CA SER A 283 4.21 29.34 0.62
C SER A 283 4.54 30.35 1.73
N VAL A 284 4.32 30.02 3.01
CA VAL A 284 4.44 31.03 4.10
C VAL A 284 5.68 30.86 4.97
N LEU A 285 6.33 29.69 4.97
CA LEU A 285 7.45 29.41 5.88
C LEU A 285 8.85 29.59 5.29
N SER A 286 8.99 30.02 4.03
CA SER A 286 10.29 30.43 3.46
C SER A 286 10.72 31.85 3.86
N HIS A 287 9.99 32.51 4.77
CA HIS A 287 10.31 33.87 5.23
C HIS A 287 10.84 33.95 6.67
N PHE A 288 11.10 32.81 7.31
CA PHE A 288 11.77 32.76 8.61
C PHE A 288 13.00 31.83 8.56
N SER A 289 14.01 32.28 7.84
CA SER A 289 15.42 31.86 7.97
C SER A 289 16.30 33.08 7.74
#